data_AF-A0A5E4L6E5-F1
#
_entry.id   AF-A0A5E4L6E5-F1
#
_cell.length_a   1.000
_cell.length_b   1.000
_cell.length_c   1.000
_cell.angle_alpha   90.00
_cell.angle_beta   90.00
_cell.angle_gamma   90.00
#
_symmetry.space_group_name_H-M   'P 1'
#
loop_
_entity.id
_entity.type
_entity.pdbx_description
1 polymer ?
#
loop_
_entity_poly.entity_id
_entity_poly.type
_entity_poly.pdbx_seq_one_letter_code
_entity_poly.pdbx_strand_id
1 'polypeptide(L)'
;MAGFTEHDKIAEMAGIPNRISNEINRFIDDIDPPKEFEEHNTERKIFVCGHLNVSIRTLIESAGSVKDPLGERGKKKWVKEEDLKWLLATRKEYIKCYYLHLAVDNIYDNKDRIKNRGETIDNCINNWGKSHAVIVPGTEPYLRDVLEFLRNNIETRRYILS
;
A
#
# COMPACT_ATOMS: atom_id res chain seq x y z
N MET A 1 0.38 -7.87 8.45
CA MET A 1 0.67 -6.44 8.21
C MET A 1 1.75 -5.97 9.16
N ALA A 2 2.65 -5.11 8.70
CA ALA A 2 3.67 -4.50 9.53
C ALA A 2 3.06 -3.35 10.35
N GLY A 3 3.71 -2.95 11.44
CA GLY A 3 3.30 -1.76 12.19
C GLY A 3 3.79 -0.48 11.53
N PHE A 4 3.24 0.67 11.96
CA PHE A 4 3.63 2.00 11.48
C PHE A 4 5.13 2.24 11.61
N THR A 5 5.72 1.85 12.74
CA THR A 5 7.15 2.04 13.01
C THR A 5 8.03 1.26 12.04
N GLU A 6 7.61 0.04 11.67
CA GLU A 6 8.30 -0.77 10.67
C GLU A 6 8.22 -0.16 9.28
N HIS A 7 7.03 0.32 8.87
CA HIS A 7 6.86 1.02 7.59
C HIS A 7 7.70 2.29 7.52
N ASP A 8 7.68 3.13 8.57
CA ASP A 8 8.44 4.38 8.61
C ASP A 8 9.96 4.13 8.52
N LYS A 9 10.46 3.12 9.24
CA LYS A 9 11.89 2.78 9.22
C LYS A 9 12.34 2.26 7.84
N ILE A 10 11.52 1.43 7.20
CA ILE A 10 11.83 0.92 5.85
C ILE A 10 11.73 2.05 4.81
N ALA A 11 10.78 2.97 4.97
CA ALA A 11 10.66 4.15 4.13
C ALA A 11 11.89 5.07 4.27
N GLU A 12 12.37 5.29 5.49
CA GLU A 12 13.61 6.02 5.75
C GLU A 12 14.82 5.36 5.06
N MET A 13 14.97 4.04 5.15
CA MET A 13 16.01 3.28 4.43
C MET A 13 15.91 3.44 2.90
N ALA A 14 14.71 3.68 2.37
CA ALA A 14 14.46 3.94 0.95
C ALA A 14 14.66 5.41 0.54
N GLY A 15 15.11 6.27 1.47
CA GLY A 15 15.29 7.71 1.28
C GLY A 15 13.99 8.49 1.24
N ILE A 16 12.89 7.93 1.75
CA ILE A 16 11.57 8.59 1.77
C ILE A 16 11.47 9.39 3.07
N PRO A 17 11.12 10.70 3.01
CA PRO A 17 10.92 11.50 4.20
C PRO A 17 9.86 10.91 5.14
N ASN A 18 10.13 10.91 6.44
CA ASN A 18 9.21 10.39 7.46
C ASN A 18 7.80 11.02 7.37
N ARG A 19 7.71 12.31 7.03
CA ARG A 19 6.42 12.97 6.78
C ARG A 19 5.58 12.21 5.75
N ILE A 20 6.17 11.80 4.63
CA ILE A 20 5.45 11.10 3.55
C ILE A 20 5.03 9.70 4.01
N SER A 21 5.91 8.97 4.71
CA SER A 21 5.59 7.63 5.20
C SER A 21 4.50 7.65 6.26
N ASN A 22 4.56 8.60 7.18
CA ASN A 22 3.55 8.78 8.21
C ASN A 22 2.17 9.11 7.60
N GLU A 23 2.13 10.03 6.65
CA GLU A 23 0.89 10.37 5.94
C GLU A 23 0.32 9.19 5.14
N ILE A 24 1.17 8.38 4.48
CA ILE A 24 0.75 7.16 3.79
C ILE A 24 0.23 6.09 4.76
N ASN A 25 0.90 5.88 5.89
CA ASN A 25 0.44 4.91 6.89
C ASN A 25 -0.95 5.29 7.41
N ARG A 26 -1.14 6.57 7.76
CA ARG A 26 -2.44 7.12 8.18
C ARG A 26 -3.51 7.05 7.08
N PHE A 27 -3.10 7.21 5.82
CA PHE A 27 -4.01 7.09 4.68
C PHE A 27 -4.44 5.65 4.37
N ILE A 28 -3.53 4.69 4.42
CA ILE A 28 -3.82 3.28 4.13
C ILE A 28 -4.65 2.67 5.26
N ASP A 29 -4.29 2.96 6.51
CA ASP A 29 -4.98 2.44 7.69
C ASP A 29 -6.18 3.30 8.11
N ASP A 30 -6.40 4.44 7.45
CA ASP A 30 -7.47 5.41 7.74
C ASP A 30 -7.49 5.93 9.19
N ILE A 31 -6.30 6.05 9.79
CA ILE A 31 -6.12 6.53 11.17
C ILE A 31 -5.75 8.01 11.12
N ASP A 32 -6.74 8.87 11.37
CA ASP A 32 -6.57 10.34 11.34
C ASP A 32 -5.86 10.79 10.03
N PRO A 33 -6.32 10.43 8.83
CA PRO A 33 -5.62 10.79 7.60
C PRO A 33 -5.60 12.32 7.40
N PRO A 34 -4.54 12.89 6.78
CA PRO A 34 -4.56 14.31 6.42
C PRO A 34 -5.78 14.66 5.57
N LYS A 35 -6.29 15.89 5.69
CA LYS A 35 -7.61 16.32 5.17
C LYS A 35 -7.86 15.91 3.72
N GLU A 36 -6.89 16.07 2.84
CA GLU A 36 -7.04 15.72 1.42
C GLU A 36 -7.21 14.22 1.18
N PHE A 37 -6.55 13.39 1.99
CA PHE A 37 -6.74 11.94 1.97
C PHE A 37 -8.11 11.56 2.53
N GLU A 38 -8.56 12.22 3.59
CA GLU A 38 -9.91 12.07 4.13
C GLU A 38 -10.98 12.43 3.10
N GLU A 39 -10.80 13.53 2.36
CA GLU A 39 -11.69 13.95 1.28
C GLU A 39 -11.73 12.91 0.14
N HIS A 40 -10.59 12.35 -0.25
CA HIS A 40 -10.55 11.25 -1.22
C HIS A 40 -11.27 9.99 -0.69
N ASN A 41 -11.16 9.69 0.61
CA ASN A 41 -11.81 8.53 1.23
C ASN A 41 -13.33 8.68 1.30
N THR A 42 -13.82 9.89 1.60
CA THR A 42 -15.21 10.13 2.04
C THR A 42 -16.07 10.88 1.03
N GLU A 43 -15.49 11.80 0.26
CA GLU A 43 -16.23 12.71 -0.60
C GLU A 43 -16.10 12.36 -2.07
N ARG A 44 -14.97 11.79 -2.48
CA ARG A 44 -14.73 11.43 -3.88
C ARG A 44 -15.62 10.27 -4.29
N LYS A 45 -16.58 10.57 -5.17
CA LYS A 45 -17.55 9.59 -5.65
C LYS A 45 -16.97 8.76 -6.78
N ILE A 46 -16.96 7.45 -6.59
CA ILE A 46 -16.61 6.47 -7.62
C ILE A 46 -17.90 5.98 -8.26
N PHE A 47 -17.91 5.90 -9.59
CA PHE A 47 -19.03 5.36 -10.32
C PHE A 47 -19.04 3.83 -10.19
N VAL A 48 -20.04 3.28 -9.50
CA VAL A 48 -20.27 1.84 -9.43
C VAL A 48 -21.50 1.50 -10.26
N CYS A 49 -21.38 0.44 -11.06
CA CYS A 49 -22.29 0.04 -12.14
C CYS A 49 -23.77 0.39 -11.88
N GLY A 50 -24.36 1.19 -12.77
CA GLY A 50 -25.81 1.43 -12.80
C GLY A 50 -26.34 2.55 -11.89
N HIS A 51 -25.68 3.72 -11.87
CA HIS A 51 -26.18 5.01 -11.33
C HIS A 51 -25.79 5.36 -9.87
N LEU A 52 -24.97 4.57 -9.18
CA LEU A 52 -24.54 4.89 -7.81
C LEU A 52 -23.15 5.52 -7.78
N ASN A 53 -23.12 6.77 -7.34
CA ASN A 53 -21.92 7.54 -7.04
C ASN A 53 -21.68 7.48 -5.52
N VAL A 54 -20.78 6.60 -5.09
CA VAL A 54 -20.50 6.31 -3.67
C VAL A 54 -19.02 6.46 -3.38
N SER A 55 -18.65 6.84 -2.16
CA SER A 55 -17.26 7.02 -1.77
C SER A 55 -16.57 5.68 -1.47
N ILE A 56 -15.23 5.69 -1.42
CA ILE A 56 -14.44 4.51 -1.06
C ILE A 56 -14.87 3.99 0.31
N ARG A 57 -15.04 4.87 1.31
CA ARG A 57 -15.44 4.47 2.67
C ARG A 57 -16.81 3.79 2.66
N THR A 58 -17.83 4.38 2.03
CA THR A 58 -19.17 3.80 1.94
C THR A 58 -19.18 2.44 1.23
N LEU A 59 -18.37 2.27 0.19
CA LEU A 59 -18.27 1.01 -0.54
C LEU A 59 -17.66 -0.12 0.30
N ILE A 60 -16.67 0.19 1.12
CA ILE A 60 -16.01 -0.85 1.92
C ILE A 60 -16.80 -1.16 3.20
N GLU A 61 -17.45 -0.16 3.82
CA GLU A 61 -18.46 -0.37 4.87
C GLU A 61 -19.56 -1.35 4.42
N SER A 62 -20.08 -1.14 3.20
CA SER A 62 -21.13 -1.98 2.62
C SER A 62 -20.66 -3.40 2.27
N ALA A 63 -19.35 -3.62 2.12
CA ALA A 63 -18.75 -4.90 1.79
C ALA A 63 -18.53 -5.83 3.01
N GLY A 64 -18.96 -5.40 4.21
CA GLY A 64 -19.11 -6.28 5.37
C GLY A 64 -18.07 -6.14 6.49
N SER A 65 -17.19 -5.12 6.49
CA SER A 65 -16.32 -4.87 7.64
C SER A 65 -16.97 -3.88 8.62
N VAL A 66 -17.61 -4.43 9.66
CA VAL A 66 -18.44 -3.67 10.63
C VAL A 66 -17.59 -2.94 11.70
N LYS A 67 -16.28 -3.16 11.76
CA LYS A 67 -15.41 -2.53 12.76
C LYS A 67 -14.24 -1.71 12.20
N ASP A 68 -13.92 -1.89 10.92
CA ASP A 68 -12.80 -1.18 10.28
C ASP A 68 -13.00 -1.20 8.75
N PRO A 69 -13.68 -0.21 8.19
CA PRO A 69 -13.97 -0.17 6.76
C PRO A 69 -12.71 -0.16 5.92
N LEU A 70 -11.62 0.47 6.38
CA LEU A 70 -10.44 0.68 5.54
C LEU A 70 -9.26 -0.24 5.92
N GLY A 71 -9.32 -0.99 7.03
CA GLY A 71 -8.33 -2.02 7.36
C GLY A 71 -8.12 -3.15 6.33
N GLU A 72 -9.01 -3.31 5.33
CA GLU A 72 -8.81 -4.21 4.18
C GLU A 72 -8.51 -3.50 2.84
N ARG A 73 -8.32 -2.17 2.85
CA ARG A 73 -8.07 -1.34 1.67
C ARG A 73 -6.92 -1.89 0.81
N GLY A 74 -5.81 -2.26 1.45
CA GLY A 74 -4.64 -2.87 0.78
C GLY A 74 -4.93 -4.20 0.06
N LYS A 75 -6.04 -4.88 0.39
CA LYS A 75 -6.46 -6.16 -0.22
C LYS A 75 -7.38 -5.98 -1.41
N LYS A 76 -8.10 -4.86 -1.54
CA LYS A 76 -9.07 -4.64 -2.61
C LYS A 76 -8.39 -4.01 -3.83
N LYS A 77 -8.34 -4.75 -4.94
CA LYS A 77 -7.69 -4.31 -6.20
C LYS A 77 -8.20 -2.94 -6.68
N TRP A 78 -9.52 -2.78 -6.77
CA TRP A 78 -10.15 -1.57 -7.29
C TRP A 78 -9.89 -0.34 -6.42
N VAL A 79 -9.76 -0.49 -5.10
CA VAL A 79 -9.45 0.62 -4.19
C VAL A 79 -8.03 1.11 -4.45
N LYS A 80 -7.07 0.18 -4.55
CA LYS A 80 -5.69 0.50 -4.91
C LYS A 80 -5.58 1.19 -6.27
N GLU A 81 -6.42 0.83 -7.24
CA GLU A 81 -6.47 1.52 -8.54
C GLU A 81 -6.94 2.98 -8.39
N GLU A 82 -7.97 3.24 -7.60
CA GLU A 82 -8.47 4.60 -7.38
C GLU A 82 -7.50 5.46 -6.55
N ASP A 83 -6.86 4.88 -5.55
CA ASP A 83 -5.79 5.53 -4.77
C ASP A 83 -4.63 5.92 -5.69
N LEU A 84 -4.13 4.99 -6.50
CA LEU A 84 -3.03 5.25 -7.42
C LEU A 84 -3.38 6.29 -8.50
N LYS A 85 -4.61 6.27 -9.04
CA LYS A 85 -5.08 7.32 -9.97
C LYS A 85 -5.11 8.69 -9.30
N TRP A 86 -5.57 8.77 -8.05
CA TRP A 86 -5.60 10.01 -7.30
C TRP A 86 -4.19 10.51 -6.98
N LEU A 87 -3.33 9.67 -6.39
CA LEU A 87 -1.95 9.99 -6.08
C LEU A 87 -1.19 10.44 -7.32
N LEU A 88 -1.41 9.79 -8.47
CA LEU A 88 -0.80 10.20 -9.74
C LEU A 88 -1.26 11.59 -10.20
N ALA A 89 -2.51 11.98 -9.89
CA ALA A 89 -3.04 13.29 -10.24
C ALA A 89 -2.61 14.40 -9.27
N THR A 90 -2.44 14.09 -7.98
CA THR A 90 -2.34 15.12 -6.92
C THR A 90 -1.03 15.08 -6.12
N ARG A 91 -0.41 13.91 -5.95
CA ARG A 91 0.62 13.61 -4.95
C ARG A 91 1.61 12.56 -5.45
N LYS A 92 2.22 12.78 -6.63
CA LYS A 92 3.08 11.79 -7.30
C LYS A 92 4.25 11.31 -6.44
N GLU A 93 4.77 12.20 -5.60
CA GLU A 93 5.86 11.95 -4.66
C GLU A 93 5.52 10.91 -3.57
N TYR A 94 4.24 10.63 -3.35
CA TYR A 94 3.75 9.65 -2.37
C TYR A 94 3.66 8.24 -2.93
N ILE A 95 3.66 8.07 -4.26
CA ILE A 95 3.41 6.78 -4.93
C ILE A 95 4.47 5.73 -4.57
N LYS A 96 5.75 6.13 -4.50
CA LYS A 96 6.84 5.22 -4.10
C LYS A 96 6.58 4.65 -2.71
N CYS A 97 6.16 5.51 -1.78
CA CYS A 97 5.87 5.11 -0.41
C CYS A 97 4.64 4.21 -0.32
N TYR A 98 3.59 4.50 -1.10
CA TYR A 98 2.40 3.66 -1.20
C TYR A 98 2.73 2.23 -1.67
N TYR A 99 3.51 2.10 -2.76
CA TYR A 99 3.96 0.78 -3.22
C TYR A 99 4.86 0.07 -2.21
N LEU A 100 5.76 0.80 -1.56
CA LEU A 100 6.65 0.23 -0.56
C LEU A 100 5.87 -0.33 0.63
N HIS A 101 4.85 0.39 1.11
CA HIS A 101 3.98 -0.06 2.18
C HIS A 101 3.31 -1.39 1.82
N LEU A 102 2.65 -1.48 0.66
CA LEU A 102 1.98 -2.70 0.19
C LEU A 102 2.94 -3.87 -0.02
N ALA A 103 4.15 -3.61 -0.50
CA ALA A 103 5.17 -4.64 -0.69
C ALA A 103 5.66 -5.20 0.64
N VAL A 104 5.90 -4.33 1.62
CA VAL A 104 6.32 -4.70 2.99
C VAL A 104 5.24 -5.56 3.64
N ASP A 105 3.98 -5.15 3.58
CA ASP A 105 2.86 -5.93 4.12
C ASP A 105 2.77 -7.31 3.52
N ASN A 106 2.91 -7.43 2.19
CA ASN A 106 2.92 -8.72 1.53
C ASN A 106 4.06 -9.63 2.04
N ILE A 107 5.25 -9.09 2.29
CA ILE A 107 6.37 -9.87 2.84
C ILE A 107 6.06 -10.30 4.28
N TYR A 108 5.51 -9.39 5.11
CA TYR A 108 5.11 -9.69 6.49
C TYR A 108 4.04 -10.79 6.55
N ASP A 109 3.03 -10.73 5.69
CA ASP A 109 1.96 -11.73 5.61
C ASP A 109 2.49 -13.11 5.16
N ASN A 110 3.65 -13.16 4.49
CA ASN A 110 4.32 -14.40 4.10
C ASN A 110 5.53 -14.76 5.00
N LYS A 111 5.78 -14.04 6.11
CA LYS A 111 6.95 -14.22 6.97
C LYS A 111 7.11 -15.66 7.48
N ASP A 112 6.01 -16.32 7.84
CA ASP A 112 6.05 -17.73 8.30
C ASP A 112 6.42 -18.71 7.19
N ARG A 113 5.98 -18.46 5.94
CA ARG A 113 6.37 -19.29 4.79
C ARG A 113 7.85 -19.10 4.48
N ILE A 114 8.34 -17.87 4.62
CA ILE A 114 9.75 -17.53 4.43
C ILE A 114 10.62 -18.20 5.50
N LYS A 115 10.23 -18.12 6.78
CA LYS A 115 11.01 -18.70 7.89
C LYS A 115 10.95 -20.24 7.92
N ASN A 116 9.79 -20.83 7.63
CA ASN A 116 9.53 -22.24 7.97
C ASN A 116 9.32 -23.17 6.77
N ARG A 117 9.08 -22.64 5.56
CA ARG A 117 8.68 -23.45 4.38
C ARG A 117 9.60 -23.31 3.17
N GLY A 118 10.75 -22.64 3.33
CA GLY A 118 11.76 -22.51 2.27
C GLY A 118 11.40 -21.51 1.17
N GLU A 119 10.36 -20.69 1.36
CA GLU A 119 10.08 -19.57 0.45
C GLU A 119 11.17 -18.50 0.62
N THR A 120 11.74 -18.00 -0.47
CA THR A 120 12.72 -16.91 -0.40
C THR A 120 12.01 -15.55 -0.43
N ILE A 121 12.59 -14.55 0.23
CA ILE A 121 12.09 -13.16 0.12
C ILE A 121 12.06 -12.72 -1.36
N ASP A 122 13.06 -13.11 -2.16
CA ASP A 122 13.10 -12.80 -3.59
C ASP A 122 11.89 -13.38 -4.33
N ASN A 123 11.50 -14.62 -4.03
CA ASN A 123 10.30 -15.22 -4.60
C ASN A 123 9.04 -14.46 -4.17
N CYS A 124 8.95 -14.07 -2.89
CA CYS A 124 7.84 -13.29 -2.36
C CYS A 124 7.70 -11.93 -3.08
N ILE A 125 8.79 -11.17 -3.18
CA ILE A 125 8.85 -9.88 -3.89
C ILE A 125 8.48 -10.05 -5.36
N ASN A 126 9.05 -11.05 -6.03
CA ASN A 126 8.83 -11.29 -7.46
C ASN A 126 7.38 -11.71 -7.76
N ASN A 127 6.81 -12.59 -6.95
CA ASN A 127 5.44 -13.05 -7.10
C ASN A 127 4.44 -11.90 -6.85
N TRP A 128 4.70 -11.07 -5.84
CA TRP A 128 3.89 -9.90 -5.60
C TRP A 128 3.95 -8.91 -6.76
N GLY A 129 5.15 -8.50 -7.17
CA GLY A 129 5.34 -7.53 -8.25
C GLY A 129 4.76 -7.98 -9.61
N LYS A 130 4.74 -9.29 -9.89
CA LYS A 130 4.21 -9.82 -11.16
C LYS A 130 2.71 -10.06 -11.16
N SER A 131 2.14 -10.49 -10.03
CA SER A 131 0.79 -11.07 -10.03
C SER A 131 -0.18 -10.40 -9.06
N HIS A 132 0.30 -9.55 -8.14
CA HIS A 132 -0.51 -8.99 -7.06
C HIS A 132 -0.41 -7.47 -6.93
N ALA A 133 0.70 -6.86 -7.36
CA ALA A 133 0.86 -5.43 -7.44
C ALA A 133 -0.15 -4.84 -8.43
N VAL A 134 -0.96 -3.91 -7.95
CA VAL A 134 -1.89 -3.16 -8.80
C VAL A 134 -1.11 -2.08 -9.50
N ILE A 135 -1.27 -1.97 -10.82
CA ILE A 135 -0.57 -0.98 -11.64
C ILE A 135 -1.59 -0.10 -12.35
N VAL A 136 -1.42 1.21 -12.20
CA VAL A 136 -2.11 2.24 -12.99
C VAL A 136 -1.10 2.83 -13.99
N PRO A 137 -1.47 3.09 -15.25
CA PRO A 137 -0.57 3.70 -16.23
C PRO A 137 0.10 4.98 -15.70
N GLY A 138 1.42 5.03 -15.80
CA GLY A 138 2.25 6.14 -15.28
C GLY A 138 2.82 5.90 -13.88
N THR A 139 2.46 4.80 -13.21
CA THR A 139 2.97 4.44 -11.88
C THR A 139 4.05 3.35 -11.92
N GLU A 140 4.33 2.76 -13.09
CA GLU A 140 5.28 1.67 -13.30
C GLU A 140 6.72 2.00 -12.85
N PRO A 141 7.27 3.21 -13.07
CA PRO A 141 8.61 3.54 -12.62
C PRO A 141 8.74 3.45 -11.10
N TYR A 142 7.73 3.91 -10.35
CA TYR A 142 7.74 3.88 -8.89
C TYR A 142 7.71 2.44 -8.35
N LEU A 143 6.91 1.57 -8.96
CA LEU A 143 6.90 0.15 -8.60
C LEU A 143 8.26 -0.50 -8.88
N ARG A 144 8.88 -0.19 -10.03
CA ARG A 144 10.21 -0.70 -10.38
C ARG A 144 11.25 -0.30 -9.33
N ASP A 145 11.27 0.98 -8.95
CA ASP A 145 12.18 1.50 -7.93
C ASP A 145 12.02 0.78 -6.58
N VAL A 146 10.77 0.51 -6.17
CA VAL A 146 10.49 -0.24 -4.93
C VAL A 146 10.99 -1.68 -5.02
N LEU A 147 10.71 -2.38 -6.13
CA LEU A 147 11.17 -3.75 -6.33
C LEU A 147 12.69 -3.83 -6.37
N GLU A 148 13.35 -2.88 -7.00
CA GLU A 148 14.81 -2.79 -7.05
C GLU A 148 15.41 -2.50 -5.67
N PHE A 149 14.83 -1.55 -4.92
CA PHE A 149 15.23 -1.24 -3.55
C PHE A 149 15.14 -2.49 -2.64
N LEU A 150 13.99 -3.17 -2.61
CA LEU A 150 13.79 -4.36 -1.79
C LEU A 150 14.73 -5.50 -2.19
N ARG A 151 15.08 -5.58 -3.49
CA ARG A 151 16.03 -6.57 -3.98
C ARG A 151 17.46 -6.26 -3.55
N ASN A 152 17.87 -5.00 -3.59
CA ASN A 152 19.27 -4.66 -3.38
C ASN A 152 19.60 -4.38 -1.89
N ASN A 153 18.59 -4.17 -1.05
CA ASN A 153 18.80 -3.82 0.35
C ASN A 153 18.67 -5.03 1.31
N ILE A 154 19.82 -5.68 1.58
CA ILE A 154 19.92 -6.83 2.50
C ILE A 154 19.51 -6.47 3.93
N GLU A 155 19.79 -5.24 4.38
CA GLU A 155 19.44 -4.79 5.74
C GLU A 155 17.93 -4.69 5.93
N THR A 156 17.22 -4.13 4.95
CA THR A 156 15.75 -4.07 4.92
C THR A 156 15.16 -5.48 5.00
N ARG A 157 15.70 -6.42 4.23
CA ARG A 157 15.26 -7.83 4.24
C ARG A 157 15.45 -8.48 5.61
N ARG A 158 16.61 -8.26 6.25
CA ARG A 158 16.87 -8.77 7.61
C ARG A 158 15.93 -8.15 8.63
N TYR A 159 15.67 -6.84 8.52
CA TYR A 159 14.78 -6.13 9.43
C TYR A 159 13.33 -6.62 9.33
N ILE A 160 12.83 -6.89 8.12
CA ILE A 160 11.48 -7.46 7.94
C ILE A 160 11.39 -8.86 8.57
N LEU A 161 12.46 -9.66 8.44
CA LEU A 161 12.48 -11.04 8.91
C LEU A 161 12.89 -11.24 10.36
N SER A 162 13.44 -10.24 11.07
CA SER A 162 13.66 -10.35 12.52
C SER A 162 12.32 -10.56 13.21
#